data_AF-A0A7U9X9W6-F1
#
_entry.id   AF-A0A7U9X9W6-F1
#
_cell.length_a   1.000
_cell.length_b   1.000
_cell.length_c   1.000
_cell.angle_alpha   90.00
_cell.angle_beta   90.00
_cell.angle_gamma   90.00
#
_symmetry.space_group_name_H-M   'P 1'
#
loop_
_entity.id
_entity.type
_entity.pdbx_description
1 polymer ?
#
loop_
_entity_poly.entity_id
_entity_poly.type
_entity_poly.pdbx_seq_one_letter_code
_entity_poly.pdbx_strand_id
1 'polypeptide(L)'
;MELHAAYEARGKEAQEAAGKAEREIRAVLEGEEDKYRWISYFKEYKDIGELTRNVVVALISEVRVYDRENIEVVFDFADQYRQALEYLKGRECPGLEGMATGREAV
;
A
#
# COMPACT_ATOMS: atom_id res chain seq x y z
N MET A 1 -50.05 18.49 2.02
CA MET A 1 -49.34 17.61 2.96
C MET A 1 -48.40 16.63 2.25
N GLU A 2 -48.77 16.07 1.09
CA GLU A 2 -47.96 15.07 0.38
C GLU A 2 -46.57 15.55 -0.07
N LEU A 3 -46.44 16.81 -0.48
CA LEU A 3 -45.16 17.34 -0.96
C LEU A 3 -44.08 17.37 0.13
N HIS A 4 -44.44 17.77 1.36
CA HIS A 4 -43.50 17.83 2.48
C HIS A 4 -43.01 16.43 2.88
N ALA A 5 -43.92 15.46 2.93
CA ALA A 5 -43.59 14.07 3.20
C ALA A 5 -42.66 13.47 2.13
N ALA A 6 -42.86 13.82 0.85
CA ALA A 6 -41.98 13.36 -0.23
C ALA A 6 -40.56 13.95 -0.15
N TYR A 7 -40.43 15.23 0.21
CA TYR A 7 -39.11 15.85 0.42
C TYR A 7 -38.38 15.29 1.64
N GLU A 8 -39.10 15.07 2.74
CA GLU A 8 -38.57 14.41 3.95
C GLU A 8 -38.06 13.00 3.63
N ALA A 9 -38.86 12.21 2.89
CA ALA A 9 -38.48 10.86 2.47
C ALA A 9 -37.21 10.86 1.61
N ARG A 10 -37.11 11.79 0.65
CA ARG A 10 -35.95 11.91 -0.23
C ARG A 10 -34.70 12.38 0.50
N GLY A 11 -34.85 13.26 1.49
CA GLY A 11 -33.76 13.67 2.38
C GLY A 11 -33.24 12.49 3.19
N LYS A 12 -34.14 11.68 3.73
CA LYS A 12 -33.79 10.47 4.49
C LYS A 12 -33.07 9.43 3.62
N GLU A 13 -33.57 9.16 2.42
CA GLU A 13 -32.91 8.26 1.45
C GLU A 13 -31.50 8.74 1.10
N ALA A 14 -31.31 10.03 0.84
CA ALA A 14 -30.01 10.60 0.53
C ALA A 14 -29.03 10.46 1.70
N GLN A 15 -29.50 10.67 2.93
CA GLN A 15 -28.69 10.51 4.13
C GLN A 15 -28.32 9.05 4.41
N GLU A 16 -29.24 8.12 4.17
CA GLU A 16 -28.97 6.68 4.27
C GLU A 16 -27.95 6.22 3.22
N ALA A 17 -28.07 6.71 1.98
CA ALA A 17 -27.11 6.43 0.92
C ALA A 17 -25.72 7.00 1.22
N ALA A 18 -25.63 8.23 1.73
CA ALA A 18 -24.36 8.84 2.15
C ALA A 18 -23.72 8.03 3.29
N GLY A 19 -24.48 7.67 4.31
CA GLY A 19 -23.99 6.84 5.41
C GLY A 19 -23.57 5.43 4.96
N LYS A 20 -24.21 4.87 3.93
CA LYS A 20 -23.78 3.59 3.33
C LYS A 20 -22.43 3.72 2.63
N ALA A 21 -22.24 4.78 1.83
CA ALA A 21 -20.98 5.05 1.16
C ALA A 21 -19.83 5.27 2.16
N GLU A 22 -20.06 6.02 3.24
CA GLU A 22 -19.05 6.21 4.30
C GLU A 22 -18.65 4.91 4.99
N ARG A 23 -19.61 4.02 5.25
CA ARG A 23 -19.34 2.69 5.82
C ARG A 23 -18.55 1.80 4.86
N GLU A 24 -18.86 1.85 3.57
CA GLU A 24 -18.12 1.11 2.54
C GLU A 24 -16.67 1.61 2.44
N ILE A 25 -16.46 2.94 2.42
CA ILE A 25 -15.12 3.54 2.46
C ILE A 25 -14.36 3.10 3.70
N ARG A 26 -14.98 3.14 4.87
CA ARG A 26 -14.36 2.71 6.12
C ARG A 26 -14.00 1.21 6.09
N ALA A 27 -14.90 0.35 5.62
CA ALA A 27 -14.65 -1.08 5.53
C ALA A 27 -13.52 -1.41 4.55
N VAL A 28 -13.40 -0.66 3.45
CA VAL A 28 -12.26 -0.76 2.54
C VAL A 28 -10.99 -0.33 3.26
N LEU A 29 -10.95 0.85 3.89
CA LEU A 29 -9.77 1.34 4.60
C LEU A 29 -9.32 0.38 5.72
N GLU A 30 -10.24 -0.09 6.56
CA GLU A 30 -9.95 -1.03 7.65
C GLU A 30 -9.51 -2.41 7.11
N GLY A 31 -10.10 -2.89 6.01
CA GLY A 31 -9.70 -4.14 5.35
C GLY A 31 -8.39 -4.02 4.55
N GLU A 32 -8.05 -2.82 4.09
CA GLU A 32 -6.85 -2.52 3.33
C GLU A 32 -5.66 -2.12 4.20
N GLU A 33 -5.89 -1.65 5.44
CA GLU A 33 -4.83 -1.29 6.40
C GLU A 33 -3.91 -2.47 6.69
N ASP A 34 -4.45 -3.67 6.92
CA ASP A 34 -3.63 -4.88 7.10
C ASP A 34 -3.00 -5.33 5.77
N LYS A 35 -3.74 -5.24 4.66
CA LYS A 35 -3.29 -5.67 3.33
C LYS A 35 -2.13 -4.83 2.77
N TYR A 36 -2.07 -3.54 3.09
CA TYR A 36 -1.03 -2.62 2.61
C TYR A 36 -0.05 -2.18 3.68
N ARG A 37 -0.16 -2.69 4.91
CA ARG A 37 0.80 -2.38 5.99
C ARG A 37 2.26 -2.59 5.56
N TRP A 38 2.50 -3.61 4.74
CA TRP A 38 3.81 -3.90 4.17
C TRP A 38 4.40 -2.75 3.33
N ILE A 39 3.56 -1.94 2.66
CA ILE A 39 4.02 -0.80 1.86
C ILE A 39 4.59 0.28 2.78
N SER A 40 4.01 0.48 3.96
CA SER A 40 4.53 1.43 4.95
C SER A 40 5.91 1.01 5.43
N TYR A 41 6.08 -0.27 5.82
CA TYR A 41 7.39 -0.80 6.20
C TYR A 41 8.39 -0.76 5.06
N PHE A 42 7.98 -1.11 3.84
CA PHE A 42 8.84 -1.03 2.67
C PHE A 42 9.32 0.40 2.41
N LYS A 43 8.43 1.41 2.50
CA LYS A 43 8.80 2.82 2.32
C LYS A 43 9.74 3.32 3.40
N GLU A 44 9.52 2.93 4.64
CA GLU A 44 10.36 3.30 5.79
C GLU A 44 11.80 2.78 5.62
N TYR A 45 11.94 1.56 5.08
CA TYR A 45 13.23 0.86 4.97
C TYR A 45 13.73 0.68 3.53
N LYS A 46 13.22 1.45 2.57
CA LYS A 46 13.54 1.32 1.14
C LYS A 46 15.03 1.51 0.82
N ASP A 47 15.71 2.36 1.58
CA ASP A 47 17.08 2.82 1.31
C ASP A 47 17.98 2.62 2.55
N ILE A 48 17.83 1.48 3.24
CA ILE A 48 18.64 1.18 4.43
C ILE A 48 20.13 1.03 4.07
N GLY A 49 21.00 1.68 4.84
CA GLY A 49 22.45 1.52 4.73
C GLY A 49 23.01 0.32 5.49
N GLU A 50 22.29 -0.13 6.53
CA GLU A 50 22.69 -1.26 7.37
C GLU A 50 21.48 -2.09 7.81
N LEU A 51 21.73 -3.37 8.07
CA LEU A 51 20.72 -4.28 8.61
C LEU A 51 20.64 -4.10 10.13
N THR A 52 19.67 -3.31 10.59
CA THR A 52 19.40 -3.16 12.03
C THR A 52 18.40 -4.20 12.53
N ARG A 53 18.38 -4.42 13.85
CA ARG A 53 17.38 -5.30 14.48
C ARG A 53 15.94 -4.90 14.13
N ASN A 54 15.66 -3.61 14.00
CA ASN A 54 14.32 -3.12 13.67
C ASN A 54 13.92 -3.51 12.24
N VAL A 55 14.85 -3.37 11.29
CA VAL A 55 14.64 -3.80 9.90
C VAL A 55 14.37 -5.30 9.84
N VAL A 56 15.16 -6.10 10.56
CA VAL A 56 14.99 -7.56 10.62
C VAL A 56 13.60 -7.91 11.14
N VAL A 57 13.20 -7.33 12.27
CA VAL A 57 11.88 -7.59 12.88
C VAL A 57 10.72 -7.11 12.01
N ALA A 58 10.93 -6.05 11.21
CA ALA A 58 9.86 -5.48 10.39
C ALA A 58 9.65 -6.20 9.06
N LEU A 59 10.68 -6.83 8.49
CA LEU A 59 10.65 -7.34 7.12
C LEU A 59 10.92 -8.85 7.01
N ILE A 60 11.58 -9.46 7.99
CA ILE A 60 12.03 -10.85 7.95
C ILE A 60 11.19 -11.69 8.90
N SER A 61 10.53 -12.68 8.33
CA SER A 61 9.72 -13.67 9.05
C SER A 61 10.61 -14.66 9.79
N GLU A 62 11.59 -15.21 9.08
CA GLU A 62 12.56 -16.15 9.65
C GLU A 62 13.86 -16.21 8.86
N VAL A 63 14.91 -16.66 9.53
CA VAL A 63 16.20 -17.00 8.93
C VAL A 63 16.48 -18.47 9.20
N ARG A 64 16.51 -19.27 8.14
CA ARG A 64 16.81 -20.70 8.20
C ARG A 64 18.30 -20.90 7.95
N VAL A 65 18.96 -21.60 8.87
CA VAL A 65 20.40 -21.89 8.78
C VAL A 65 20.56 -23.36 8.48
N TYR A 66 21.16 -23.69 7.33
CA TYR A 66 21.38 -25.07 6.91
C TYR A 66 22.80 -25.52 7.24
N ASP A 67 23.79 -24.71 6.89
CA ASP A 67 25.19 -24.91 7.24
C ASP A 67 25.95 -23.56 7.25
N ARG A 68 27.28 -23.60 7.31
CA ARG A 68 28.12 -22.40 7.42
C ARG A 68 27.98 -21.45 6.22
N GLU A 69 27.72 -21.98 5.03
CA GLU A 69 27.67 -21.22 3.78
C GLU A 69 26.24 -21.03 3.27
N ASN A 70 25.28 -21.80 3.81
CA ASN A 70 23.91 -21.82 3.33
C ASN A 70 22.92 -21.32 4.39
N ILE A 71 22.35 -20.14 4.13
CA ILE A 71 21.20 -19.60 4.86
C ILE A 71 20.09 -19.22 3.88
N GLU A 72 18.84 -19.28 4.33
CA GLU A 72 17.66 -18.79 3.62
C GLU A 72 16.96 -17.73 4.48
N VAL A 73 16.65 -16.59 3.89
CA VAL A 73 15.91 -15.50 4.55
C VAL A 73 14.50 -15.47 3.97
N VAL A 74 13.51 -15.66 4.84
CA VAL A 74 12.09 -15.63 4.48
C VAL A 74 11.52 -14.28 4.88
N PHE A 75 10.97 -13.52 3.91
CA PHE A 75 10.39 -12.20 4.15
C PHE A 75 8.87 -12.28 4.36
N ASP A 76 8.34 -11.49 5.31
CA ASP A 76 6.90 -11.50 5.66
C ASP A 76 5.98 -11.10 4.49
N PHE A 77 6.49 -10.28 3.56
CA PHE A 77 5.69 -9.67 2.50
C PHE A 77 6.21 -9.96 1.08
N ALA A 78 6.94 -11.08 0.93
CA ALA A 78 7.55 -11.46 -0.35
C ALA A 78 6.54 -11.60 -1.50
N ASP A 79 5.35 -12.16 -1.21
CA ASP A 79 4.31 -12.39 -2.22
C ASP A 79 3.65 -11.09 -2.67
N GLN A 80 3.38 -10.17 -1.73
CA GLN A 80 2.83 -8.85 -2.05
C GLN A 80 3.81 -8.03 -2.89
N TYR A 81 5.10 -8.08 -2.55
CA TYR A 81 6.15 -7.44 -3.33
C TYR A 81 6.25 -8.03 -4.74
N ARG A 82 6.22 -9.36 -4.88
CA ARG A 82 6.23 -10.05 -6.18
C ARG A 82 5.04 -9.62 -7.06
N GLN A 83 3.83 -9.66 -6.50
CA GLN A 83 2.62 -9.22 -7.21
C GLN A 83 2.69 -7.76 -7.63
N ALA A 84 3.23 -6.87 -6.78
CA ALA A 84 3.43 -5.47 -7.12
C ALA A 84 4.42 -5.30 -8.28
N LEU A 85 5.53 -6.05 -8.28
CA LEU A 85 6.49 -6.05 -9.38
C LEU A 85 5.88 -6.59 -10.68
N GLU A 86 5.10 -7.65 -10.62
CA GLU A 86 4.41 -8.21 -11.80
C GLU A 86 3.39 -7.22 -12.37
N TYR A 87 2.62 -6.56 -11.52
CA TYR A 87 1.71 -5.49 -11.90
C TYR A 87 2.44 -4.33 -12.58
N LEU A 88 3.58 -3.91 -12.04
CA LEU A 88 4.41 -2.86 -12.63
C LEU A 88 5.02 -3.30 -13.96
N LYS A 89 5.47 -4.55 -14.10
CA LYS A 89 6.03 -5.09 -15.36
C LYS A 89 4.97 -5.22 -16.46
N GLY A 90 3.73 -5.53 -16.10
CA GLY A 90 2.60 -5.57 -17.04
C GLY A 90 2.16 -4.18 -17.53
N ARG A 91 2.68 -3.12 -16.93
CA ARG A 91 2.52 -1.74 -17.38
C ARG A 91 3.85 -1.27 -17.96
N GLU A 92 3.96 -1.19 -19.28
CA GLU A 92 5.00 -0.34 -19.87
C GLU A 92 4.81 1.08 -19.30
N CYS A 93 5.69 1.53 -18.42
CA CYS A 93 5.72 2.91 -17.98
C CYS A 93 6.11 3.77 -19.20
N PRO A 94 5.25 4.69 -19.68
CA PRO A 94 5.68 5.67 -20.66
C PRO A 94 6.66 6.63 -19.97
N GLY A 95 7.94 6.55 -20.36
CA GLY A 95 8.95 7.62 -20.32
C GLY A 95 9.18 8.40 -19.03
N LEU A 96 10.27 8.09 -18.32
CA LEU A 96 11.05 9.07 -17.57
C LEU A 96 12.21 9.60 -18.44
N GLU A 97 11.96 9.90 -19.71
CA GLU A 97 12.87 10.71 -20.53
C GLU A 97 12.51 12.19 -20.31
N GLY A 98 13.22 12.89 -19.42
CA GLY A 98 12.99 14.33 -19.28
C GLY A 98 13.54 15.06 -18.05
N MET A 99 14.25 14.41 -17.13
CA MET A 99 14.85 15.11 -15.98
C MET A 99 16.38 15.00 -15.97
N ALA A 100 17.01 15.55 -16.99
CA ALA A 100 18.44 15.89 -16.93
C ALA A 100 18.79 16.99 -17.93
N THR A 101 18.32 18.24 -17.74
CA THR A 101 19.15 19.42 -18.05
C THR A 101 18.77 20.57 -17.11
N GLY A 102 19.56 20.76 -16.06
CA GLY A 102 19.59 21.98 -15.25
C GLY A 102 21.05 22.35 -15.13
N ARG A 103 21.49 23.30 -15.95
CA ARG A 103 22.88 23.72 -16.14
C ARG A 103 23.55 24.15 -14.84
N GLU A 104 24.81 23.75 -14.67
CA GLU A 104 25.77 24.47 -13.84
C GLU A 104 25.83 25.94 -14.29
N ALA A 105 25.69 26.86 -13.35
CA ALA A 105 26.09 28.24 -13.52
C ALA A 105 27.43 28.42 -12.81
N VAL A 106 28.46 28.75 -13.59
CA VAL A 106 29.73 29.34 -13.15
C VAL A 106 29.54 30.83 -12.95
#